data_AF-A0A2R5G0F9-F1
#
_entry.id   AF-A0A2R5G0F9-F1
#
_cell.length_a   1.000
_cell.length_b   1.000
_cell.length_c   1.000
_cell.angle_alpha   90.00
_cell.angle_beta   90.00
_cell.angle_gamma   90.00
#
_symmetry.space_group_name_H-M   'P 1'
#
loop_
_entity.id
_entity.type
_entity.pdbx_description
1 polymer ?
#
loop_
_entity_poly.entity_id
_entity_poly.type
_entity_poly.pdbx_seq_one_letter_code
_entity_poly.pdbx_strand_id
1 'polypeptide(L)' 'MGRSYGNIKADLRGVPLDNYIILYRIINSGIEIVRVVSGYQNLESLFVKSDD' A
#
# COMPACT_ATOMS: atom_id res chain seq x y z
N MET A 1 12.54 6.76 2.32
CA MET A 1 12.33 5.29 2.30
C MET A 1 10.89 5.03 2.74
N GLY A 2 10.06 4.36 1.92
CA GLY A 2 8.61 4.24 2.14
C GLY A 2 8.21 3.52 3.45
N ARG A 3 6.99 3.77 3.93
CA ARG A 3 6.43 3.11 5.12
C ARG A 3 6.22 1.63 4.84
N SER A 4 6.67 0.77 5.75
CA SER A 4 6.46 -0.68 5.66
C SER A 4 5.03 -1.01 6.05
N TYR A 5 4.36 -1.81 5.22
CA TYR A 5 3.06 -2.42 5.50
C TYR A 5 3.21 -3.94 5.65
N GLY A 6 4.34 -4.35 6.24
CA GLY A 6 4.71 -5.75 6.45
C GLY A 6 3.68 -6.56 7.24
N ASN A 7 2.83 -5.90 8.03
CA ASN A 7 1.70 -6.50 8.74
C ASN A 7 0.56 -6.96 7.82
N ILE A 8 0.44 -6.40 6.61
CA ILE A 8 -0.51 -6.83 5.58
C ILE A 8 0.18 -7.84 4.65
N LYS A 9 1.40 -7.53 4.21
CA LYS A 9 2.21 -8.42 3.38
C LYS A 9 3.69 -8.03 3.49
N ALA A 10 4.56 -9.03 3.68
CA ALA A 10 5.97 -8.82 4.03
C ALA A 10 6.78 -7.93 3.05
N ASP A 11 6.39 -7.90 1.77
CA ASP A 11 7.06 -7.15 0.70
C ASP A 11 6.39 -5.78 0.39
N LEU A 12 5.29 -5.45 1.07
CA LEU A 12 4.49 -4.27 0.76
C LEU A 12 5.04 -3.00 1.41
N ARG A 13 5.22 -1.98 0.58
CA ARG A 13 5.67 -0.65 0.97
C ARG A 13 4.67 0.38 0.48
N GLY A 14 4.58 1.51 1.19
CA GLY A 14 3.76 2.64 0.77
C GLY A 14 4.54 3.95 0.75
N VAL A 15 4.25 4.79 -0.23
CA VAL A 15 4.72 6.16 -0.30
C VAL A 15 3.52 7.11 -0.40
N PRO A 16 3.40 8.08 0.53
CA PRO A 16 2.38 9.12 0.40
C PRO A 16 2.78 10.08 -0.73
N LEU A 17 1.80 10.43 -1.57
CA LEU A 17 1.92 11.43 -2.62
C LEU A 17 0.63 12.25 -2.63
N ASP A 18 0.75 13.52 -2.22
CA ASP A 18 -0.39 14.40 -1.96
C ASP A 18 -1.46 13.71 -1.10
N ASN A 19 -2.67 13.56 -1.63
CA ASN A 19 -3.81 12.93 -0.98
C ASN A 19 -3.97 11.46 -1.37
N TYR A 20 -2.88 10.80 -1.78
CA TYR A 20 -2.85 9.40 -2.16
C TYR A 20 -1.72 8.65 -1.48
N ILE A 21 -1.87 7.33 -1.42
CA ILE A 21 -0.81 6.42 -1.01
C ILE A 21 -0.63 5.41 -2.14
N ILE A 22 0.60 5.36 -2.64
CA ILE A 22 1.01 4.39 -3.65
C ILE A 22 1.57 3.18 -2.89
N LEU A 23 0.87 2.06 -2.98
CA LEU A 23 1.32 0.78 -2.45
C LEU A 23 2.11 0.04 -3.54
N TYR A 24 3.33 -0.37 -3.20
CA TYR A 24 4.25 -1.00 -4.14
C TYR A 24 5.06 -2.11 -3.46
N ARG A 25 5.65 -2.98 -4.27
CA ARG A 25 6.65 -3.95 -3.84
C ARG A 25 7.85 -3.95 -4.77
N ILE A 26 8.99 -4.39 -4.25
CA ILE A 26 10.21 -4.55 -5.04
C ILE A 26 10.22 -5.96 -5.60
N ILE A 27 10.41 -6.08 -6.91
CA ILE A 27 10.58 -7.35 -7.63
C ILE A 27 11.96 -7.38 -8.28
N ASN A 28 12.41 -8.55 -8.74
CA ASN A 28 13.76 -8.73 -9.28
C ASN A 28 14.12 -7.75 -10.42
N SER A 29 13.13 -7.34 -11.21
CA SER A 29 13.30 -6.45 -12.36
C SER A 29 12.87 -4.99 -12.11
N GLY A 30 12.50 -4.62 -10.89
CA GLY A 30 12.10 -3.24 -10.59
C GLY A 30 11.05 -3.11 -9.48
N ILE A 31 10.10 -2.18 -9.70
CA ILE A 31 9.03 -1.86 -8.75
C ILE A 31 7.70 -2.21 -9.40
N GLU A 32 6.86 -2.95 -8.69
CA GLU A 32 5.47 -3.21 -9.08
C GLU A 32 4.53 -2.34 -8.23
N ILE A 33 3.69 -1.53 -8.88
CA ILE A 33 2.63 -0.78 -8.21
C ILE A 33 1.44 -1.73 -8.02
N VAL A 34 1.08 -1.98 -6.77
CA VAL A 34 0.01 -2.90 -6.40
C VAL A 34 -1.34 -2.18 -6.39
N ARG A 35 -1.39 -0.97 -5.82
CA ARG A 35 -2.62 -0.16 -5.74
C ARG A 35 -2.28 1.31 -5.48
N VAL A 36 -3.13 2.20 -5.99
CA VAL A 36 -3.16 3.61 -5.58
C VAL A 36 -4.45 3.82 -4.79
N VAL A 37 -4.33 4.31 -3.56
CA VAL A 37 -5.48 4.55 -2.67
C VAL A 37 -5.56 6.03 -2.32
N SER A 38 -6.77 6.57 -2.21
CA SER A 38 -6.94 7.92 -1.69
C SER A 38 -6.63 7.95 -0.19
N GLY A 39 -5.72 8.82 0.22
CA GLY A 39 -5.39 9.11 1.62
C GLY A 39 -6.49 9.85 2.37
N TYR A 40 -7.59 10.23 1.70
CA TYR A 40 -8.81 10.72 2.36
C TYR A 40 -9.61 9.61 3.05
N GLN A 41 -9.41 8.34 2.67
CA GLN A 41 -10.06 7.21 3.32
C GLN A 41 -9.22 6.74 4.51
N ASN A 42 -9.89 6.34 5.60
CA ASN A 42 -9.23 5.71 6.74
C ASN A 42 -8.44 4.50 6.22
N LEU A 43 -7.11 4.60 6.25
CA LEU A 43 -6.17 3.60 5.73
C LEU A 43 -6.46 2.19 6.27
N GLU A 44 -6.88 2.07 7.54
CA GLU A 44 -7.21 0.77 8.14
C GLU A 44 -8.44 0.14 7.48
N SER A 45 -9.44 0.94 7.11
CA SER A 45 -10.66 0.47 6.44
C SER A 45 -10.40 -0.16 5.07
N LEU A 46 -9.28 0.16 4.41
CA LEU A 46 -8.90 -0.43 3.12
C LEU A 46 -8.34 -1.85 3.24
N PHE A 47 -7.94 -2.25 4.45
CA PHE A 47 -7.39 -3.57 4.76
C PHE A 47 -8.34 -4.44 5.59
N VAL A 48 -9.50 -3.91 5.99
CA VAL A 48 -10.58 -4.71 6.55
C VAL A 48 -11.16 -5.56 5.42
N LYS A 49 -10.93 -6.86 5.53
CA LYS A 49 -11.39 -7.89 4.62
C LYS A 49 -12.92 -7.82 4.54
N SER A 50 -13.49 -7.67 3.34
CA SER A 50 -14.90 -8.00 3.11
C SER A 50 -14.99 -9.53 3.19
N ASP A 51 -15.24 -10.04 4.39
CA ASP A 51 -15.71 -11.42 4.55
C ASP A 51 -17.20 -11.40 4.17
N ASP A 52 -17.50 -11.87 2.97
CA ASP A 52 -18.84 -12.33 2.55
C ASP A 52 -18.83 -13.86 2.53
#